data_AF-A0A535LI30-F1
#
_entry.id   AF-A0A535LI30-F1
#
_cell.length_a   1.000
_cell.length_b   1.000
_cell.length_c   1.000
_cell.angle_alpha   90.00
_cell.angle_beta   90.00
_cell.angle_gamma   90.00
#
_symmetry.space_group_name_H-M   'P 1'
#
loop_
_entity.id
_entity.type
_entity.pdbx_description
1 polymer ?
#
loop_
_entity_poly.entity_id
_entity_poly.type
_entity_poly.pdbx_seq_one_letter_code
_entity_poly.pdbx_strand_id
1 'polypeptide(L)'
;MQITFLGQAGLFIETKHGTILCDPWFNPAYFASWFPFPSNENVDIEKLRCPDYLYLSHSHHDHFDPEFLRDHVWKEATILLPDFPLNILERGLRDIGFTKFIYTKNCQTVEINGLRITIVAMVAPIDGPLGDSSLIVNDGETCIFNQNDSRPIDLDILAQFGPYDAHFLQFSGAIWYPMVYQFPEKMMQTLGRKKRENEMARALRYAQQINASYVIPSAGPPCFLDDELFQFNDFDRDPTNTFPDQTVFIEYMQERGYDNGRLMIPGSIAALRNGSCAVNHPLPDEQVKAIFTEKRSYLEAYQQRKRPVIEAARASWPRGQVDILSSLRDWFEPLLENADLTCVGVNGRLLIDCGEQAVIVDFQKREVYPWNDEEWEYRFEVDPALIESSIIRHIEDWVNDLFLSCRFKAERKGPYNEYVYIFFKGLSPERIQYIEGYYAEQTPEQQFWESNGYRIQRRCPHLKADLTRFGKIEDGVLTCTMHGWQFELATGKCLTSDDRKLYAQRLSEDGTPATSEEQQEWVRPPAAKCKHCWYVPSKEKKA
;
A
#
# COMPACT_ATOMS: atom_id res chain seq x y z
N MET A 1 -5.09 13.04 -26.97
CA MET A 1 -5.28 13.31 -25.52
C MET A 1 -4.36 14.45 -25.03
N GLN A 2 -4.80 15.25 -24.04
CA GLN A 2 -3.94 16.20 -23.28
C GLN A 2 -4.03 15.86 -21.79
N ILE A 3 -2.91 15.95 -21.07
CA ILE A 3 -2.85 15.60 -19.65
C ILE A 3 -2.12 16.71 -18.90
N THR A 4 -2.81 17.36 -17.97
CA THR A 4 -2.19 18.30 -17.03
C THR A 4 -1.76 17.54 -15.77
N PHE A 5 -0.49 17.63 -15.39
CA PHE A 5 0.02 17.06 -14.15
C PHE A 5 -0.23 18.03 -12.99
N LEU A 6 -0.85 17.57 -11.91
CA LEU A 6 -1.25 18.40 -10.77
C LEU A 6 -0.26 18.33 -9.59
N GLY A 7 0.74 17.44 -9.67
CA GLY A 7 1.66 17.10 -8.59
C GLY A 7 1.32 15.75 -7.95
N GLN A 8 2.32 15.10 -7.33
CA GLN A 8 2.19 13.75 -6.76
C GLN A 8 1.56 12.78 -7.80
N ALA A 9 0.34 12.29 -7.56
CA ALA A 9 -0.40 11.38 -8.44
C ALA A 9 -1.49 12.09 -9.26
N GLY A 10 -1.73 13.38 -9.02
CA GLY A 10 -2.86 14.10 -9.57
C GLY A 10 -2.72 14.36 -11.07
N LEU A 11 -3.77 14.01 -11.84
CA LEU A 11 -3.85 14.24 -13.28
C LEU A 11 -5.19 14.88 -13.65
N PHE A 12 -5.18 15.78 -14.63
CA PHE A 12 -6.38 16.19 -15.34
C PHE A 12 -6.27 15.77 -16.80
N ILE A 13 -7.07 14.78 -17.20
CA ILE A 13 -7.01 14.13 -18.51
C ILE A 13 -8.12 14.71 -19.38
N GLU A 14 -7.73 15.33 -20.48
CA GLU A 14 -8.63 15.89 -21.47
C GLU A 14 -8.61 15.04 -22.76
N THR A 15 -9.77 14.52 -23.11
CA THR A 15 -9.98 13.71 -24.33
C THR A 15 -11.03 14.36 -25.22
N LYS A 16 -11.20 13.84 -26.45
CA LYS A 16 -12.33 14.26 -27.31
C LYS A 16 -13.70 13.80 -26.80
N HIS A 17 -13.74 12.91 -25.80
CA HIS A 17 -14.94 12.28 -25.26
C HIS A 17 -15.32 12.77 -23.86
N GLY A 18 -14.51 13.64 -23.25
CA GLY A 18 -14.72 14.18 -21.91
C GLY A 18 -13.42 14.32 -21.12
N THR A 19 -13.58 14.76 -19.88
CA THR A 19 -12.50 15.09 -18.94
C THR A 19 -12.53 14.20 -17.70
N ILE A 20 -11.36 13.81 -17.20
CA ILE A 20 -11.21 13.02 -15.98
C ILE A 20 -10.26 13.75 -15.03
N LEU A 21 -10.73 14.05 -13.82
CA LEU A 21 -9.88 14.47 -12.71
C LEU A 21 -9.46 13.23 -11.91
N CYS A 22 -8.16 13.01 -11.75
CA CYS A 22 -7.60 11.88 -11.02
C CYS A 22 -6.83 12.38 -9.80
N ASP A 23 -7.08 11.79 -8.63
CA ASP A 23 -6.28 11.93 -7.40
C ASP A 23 -5.83 13.38 -7.06
N PRO A 24 -6.74 14.38 -7.04
CA PRO A 24 -6.35 15.76 -6.77
C PRO A 24 -6.00 15.97 -5.30
N TRP A 25 -4.77 16.44 -5.02
CA TRP A 25 -4.28 16.71 -3.67
C TRP A 25 -3.61 18.10 -3.56
N PHE A 26 -4.14 18.98 -2.70
CA PHE A 26 -3.70 20.38 -2.58
C PHE A 26 -3.49 20.85 -1.13
N ASN A 27 -4.18 20.23 -0.17
CA ASN A 27 -4.07 20.52 1.25
C ASN A 27 -2.96 19.67 1.90
N PRO A 28 -2.34 20.11 3.01
CA PRO A 28 -1.39 19.27 3.75
C PRO A 28 -2.03 17.94 4.19
N ALA A 29 -1.30 16.84 4.04
CA ALA A 29 -1.74 15.52 4.50
C ALA A 29 -1.03 15.09 5.81
N TYR A 30 -1.63 14.12 6.49
CA TYR A 30 -1.04 13.38 7.62
C TYR A 30 -0.43 14.27 8.72
N PHE A 31 -1.26 15.04 9.42
CA PHE A 31 -0.81 15.99 10.45
C PHE A 31 0.22 17.01 9.92
N ALA A 32 -0.06 17.55 8.73
CA ALA A 32 0.79 18.51 8.02
C ALA A 32 2.25 18.06 7.88
N SER A 33 2.46 16.77 7.64
CA SER A 33 3.80 16.23 7.37
C SER A 33 4.11 16.26 5.88
N TRP A 34 3.14 15.94 5.02
CA TRP A 34 3.33 15.78 3.58
C TRP A 34 2.72 16.96 2.83
N PHE A 35 3.46 17.41 1.82
CA PHE A 35 3.06 18.42 0.86
C PHE A 35 3.40 17.96 -0.57
N PRO A 36 2.65 18.40 -1.60
CA PRO A 36 2.99 18.11 -2.99
C PRO A 36 4.40 18.62 -3.35
N PHE A 37 5.19 17.77 -4.00
CA PHE A 37 6.51 18.13 -4.55
C PHE A 37 6.60 17.86 -6.07
N PRO A 38 7.04 18.84 -6.88
CA PRO A 38 7.16 20.26 -6.54
C PRO A 38 5.83 20.89 -6.07
N SER A 39 5.87 22.13 -5.58
CA SER A 39 4.66 22.84 -5.15
C SER A 39 3.65 22.97 -6.29
N ASN A 40 2.38 22.69 -6.01
CA ASN A 40 1.27 22.83 -6.94
C ASN A 40 0.41 24.09 -6.70
N GLU A 41 0.90 25.04 -5.89
CA GLU A 41 0.20 26.30 -5.56
C GLU A 41 -0.17 27.16 -6.79
N ASN A 42 0.50 26.95 -7.92
CA ASN A 42 0.27 27.71 -9.16
C ASN A 42 -0.56 26.95 -10.20
N VAL A 43 -1.08 25.76 -9.88
CA VAL A 43 -1.98 25.02 -10.78
C VAL A 43 -3.32 25.76 -10.85
N ASP A 44 -3.85 25.90 -12.07
CA ASP A 44 -5.13 26.59 -12.33
C ASP A 44 -6.31 25.72 -11.89
N ILE A 45 -6.78 25.95 -10.66
CA ILE A 45 -7.89 25.20 -10.05
C ILE A 45 -9.23 25.41 -10.77
N GLU A 46 -9.44 26.52 -11.48
CA GLU A 46 -10.71 26.78 -12.17
C GLU A 46 -10.91 25.80 -13.34
N LYS A 47 -9.83 25.32 -13.96
CA LYS A 47 -9.90 24.25 -14.98
C LYS A 47 -10.34 22.91 -14.40
N LEU A 48 -10.05 22.67 -13.13
CA LEU A 48 -10.35 21.42 -12.43
C LEU A 48 -11.76 21.39 -11.85
N ARG A 49 -12.48 22.52 -11.89
CA ARG A 49 -13.73 22.74 -11.16
C ARG A 49 -14.87 21.85 -11.64
N CYS A 50 -15.00 21.64 -12.95
CA CYS A 50 -16.15 20.95 -13.54
C CYS A 50 -15.72 19.78 -14.44
N PRO A 51 -15.08 18.73 -13.88
CA PRO A 51 -14.74 17.55 -14.67
C PRO A 51 -16.00 16.74 -14.99
N ASP A 52 -16.00 16.04 -16.11
CA ASP A 52 -17.09 15.09 -16.43
C ASP A 52 -17.03 13.88 -15.48
N TYR A 53 -15.81 13.41 -15.22
CA TYR A 53 -15.53 12.26 -14.37
C TYR A 53 -14.49 12.56 -13.29
N LEU A 54 -14.66 11.93 -12.11
CA LEU A 54 -13.67 11.93 -11.04
C LEU A 54 -13.24 10.48 -10.76
N TYR A 55 -11.94 10.24 -10.73
CA TYR A 55 -11.33 8.97 -10.35
C TYR A 55 -10.45 9.19 -9.13
N LEU A 56 -10.62 8.34 -8.12
CA LEU A 56 -9.72 8.25 -6.98
C LEU A 56 -9.19 6.82 -6.92
N SER A 57 -7.88 6.66 -6.94
CA SER A 57 -7.23 5.35 -6.94
C SER A 57 -7.45 4.62 -5.62
N HIS A 58 -7.41 5.33 -4.48
CA HIS A 58 -7.67 4.80 -3.15
C HIS A 58 -7.89 5.95 -2.14
N SER A 59 -8.09 5.60 -0.87
CA SER A 59 -8.48 6.55 0.19
C SER A 59 -7.33 7.25 0.90
N HIS A 60 -6.07 7.07 0.47
CA HIS A 60 -4.96 7.76 1.14
C HIS A 60 -5.07 9.28 0.98
N HIS A 61 -4.70 10.06 2.00
CA HIS A 61 -4.91 11.52 1.98
C HIS A 61 -4.09 12.29 0.94
N ASP A 62 -3.01 11.71 0.40
CA ASP A 62 -2.26 12.27 -0.73
C ASP A 62 -2.84 11.93 -2.12
N HIS A 63 -4.00 11.24 -2.14
CA HIS A 63 -4.80 10.95 -3.33
C HIS A 63 -6.26 11.42 -3.18
N PHE A 64 -6.83 11.23 -1.99
CA PHE A 64 -8.15 11.66 -1.58
C PHE A 64 -8.05 12.85 -0.61
N ASP A 65 -8.10 14.06 -1.16
CA ASP A 65 -8.19 15.32 -0.42
C ASP A 65 -9.66 15.76 -0.28
N PRO A 66 -10.35 15.39 0.82
CA PRO A 66 -11.78 15.67 0.97
C PRO A 66 -12.08 17.17 1.07
N GLU A 67 -11.16 17.98 1.59
CA GLU A 67 -11.33 19.43 1.69
C GLU A 67 -11.28 20.06 0.29
N PHE A 68 -10.25 19.76 -0.50
CA PHE A 68 -10.15 20.27 -1.86
C PHE A 68 -11.36 19.84 -2.71
N LEU A 69 -11.71 18.55 -2.66
CA LEU A 69 -12.83 18.02 -3.42
C LEU A 69 -14.16 18.66 -3.00
N ARG A 70 -14.40 18.85 -1.70
CA ARG A 70 -15.62 19.51 -1.17
C ARG A 70 -15.74 20.94 -1.71
N ASP A 71 -14.66 21.70 -1.64
CA ASP A 71 -14.70 23.15 -1.81
C ASP A 71 -14.50 23.60 -3.26
N HIS A 72 -13.83 22.80 -4.10
CA HIS A 72 -13.43 23.20 -5.45
C HIS A 72 -14.01 22.36 -6.59
N VAL A 73 -14.50 21.13 -6.34
CA VAL A 73 -14.95 20.23 -7.42
C VAL A 73 -16.49 20.12 -7.47
N TRP A 74 -17.03 20.29 -8.68
CA TRP A 74 -18.46 20.26 -8.96
C TRP A 74 -19.08 18.89 -8.66
N LYS A 75 -20.15 18.88 -7.86
CA LYS A 75 -20.78 17.66 -7.33
C LYS A 75 -21.59 16.86 -8.36
N GLU A 76 -21.75 17.40 -9.57
CA GLU A 76 -22.38 16.69 -10.68
C GLU A 76 -21.40 15.84 -11.49
N ALA A 77 -20.10 15.92 -11.21
CA ALA A 77 -19.09 15.02 -11.78
C ALA A 77 -19.45 13.56 -11.45
N THR A 78 -19.25 12.66 -12.41
CA THR A 78 -19.56 11.23 -12.23
C THR A 78 -18.34 10.48 -11.73
N ILE A 79 -18.46 9.82 -10.58
CA ILE A 79 -17.37 9.05 -9.99
C ILE A 79 -17.16 7.75 -10.77
N LEU A 80 -15.92 7.49 -11.19
CA LEU A 80 -15.47 6.19 -11.68
C LEU A 80 -15.01 5.38 -10.46
N LEU A 81 -15.90 4.57 -9.90
CA LEU A 81 -15.67 3.91 -8.61
C LEU A 81 -14.93 2.57 -8.82
N PRO A 82 -13.76 2.36 -8.21
CA PRO A 82 -13.07 1.07 -8.21
C PRO A 82 -13.89 -0.03 -7.52
N ASP A 83 -13.71 -1.27 -7.97
CA ASP A 83 -14.37 -2.47 -7.45
C ASP A 83 -13.74 -2.94 -6.12
N PHE A 84 -13.85 -2.10 -5.08
CA PHE A 84 -13.34 -2.38 -3.74
C PHE A 84 -14.31 -3.20 -2.90
N PRO A 85 -13.79 -4.08 -2.02
CA PRO A 85 -14.60 -4.99 -1.22
C PRO A 85 -15.43 -4.25 -0.15
N LEU A 86 -14.90 -3.13 0.34
CA LEU A 86 -15.56 -2.26 1.30
C LEU A 86 -15.88 -0.93 0.63
N ASN A 87 -17.06 -0.38 0.92
CA ASN A 87 -17.54 0.88 0.34
C ASN A 87 -16.98 2.13 1.06
N ILE A 88 -15.77 2.05 1.63
CA ILE A 88 -15.12 3.14 2.38
C ILE A 88 -14.96 4.39 1.50
N LEU A 89 -14.40 4.23 0.30
CA LEU A 89 -14.19 5.34 -0.64
C LEU A 89 -15.53 5.95 -1.09
N GLU A 90 -16.53 5.11 -1.36
CA GLU A 90 -17.87 5.57 -1.75
C GLU A 90 -18.53 6.38 -0.62
N ARG A 91 -18.49 5.88 0.62
CA ARG A 91 -19.03 6.60 1.79
C ARG A 91 -18.34 7.96 1.95
N GLY A 92 -17.01 7.99 1.92
CA GLY A 92 -16.25 9.26 2.00
C GLY A 92 -16.60 10.26 0.89
N LEU A 93 -16.80 9.80 -0.35
CA LEU A 93 -17.23 10.65 -1.45
C LEU A 93 -18.68 11.15 -1.30
N ARG A 94 -19.59 10.30 -0.80
CA ARG A 94 -20.98 10.69 -0.50
C ARG A 94 -21.06 11.72 0.63
N ASP A 95 -20.24 11.57 1.67
CA ASP A 95 -20.19 12.48 2.81
C ASP A 95 -19.77 13.91 2.41
N ILE A 96 -18.99 14.07 1.34
CA ILE A 96 -18.62 15.37 0.76
C ILE A 96 -19.47 15.79 -0.45
N GLY A 97 -20.61 15.11 -0.67
CA GLY A 97 -21.68 15.54 -1.55
C GLY A 97 -21.73 14.93 -2.95
N PHE A 98 -20.88 13.97 -3.31
CA PHE A 98 -20.96 13.31 -4.61
C PHE A 98 -22.08 12.25 -4.63
N THR A 99 -22.87 12.21 -5.70
CA THR A 99 -24.08 11.37 -5.78
C THR A 99 -24.16 10.47 -7.02
N LYS A 100 -23.34 10.72 -8.05
CA LYS A 100 -23.34 9.97 -9.30
C LYS A 100 -22.14 9.05 -9.39
N PHE A 101 -22.39 7.75 -9.56
CA PHE A 101 -21.36 6.72 -9.56
C PHE A 101 -21.53 5.79 -10.76
N ILE A 102 -20.41 5.47 -11.39
CA ILE A 102 -20.27 4.34 -12.30
C ILE A 102 -19.49 3.26 -11.53
N TYR A 103 -20.20 2.21 -11.14
CA TYR A 103 -19.62 1.04 -10.49
C TYR A 103 -18.87 0.22 -11.54
N THR A 104 -17.55 0.21 -11.45
CA THR A 104 -16.72 -0.61 -12.34
C THR A 104 -16.60 -2.03 -11.81
N LYS A 105 -16.08 -2.94 -12.65
CA LYS A 105 -15.69 -4.29 -12.26
C LYS A 105 -14.22 -4.46 -12.54
N ASN A 106 -13.51 -5.15 -11.65
CA ASN A 106 -12.08 -5.33 -11.78
C ASN A 106 -11.69 -5.90 -13.16
N CYS A 107 -10.75 -5.24 -13.85
CA CYS A 107 -10.25 -5.62 -15.16
C CYS A 107 -11.33 -5.70 -16.26
N GLN A 108 -12.45 -4.99 -16.13
CA GLN A 108 -13.48 -4.90 -17.17
C GLN A 108 -13.55 -3.49 -17.75
N THR A 109 -13.54 -3.39 -19.07
CA THR A 109 -13.69 -2.12 -19.77
C THR A 109 -15.13 -1.64 -19.74
N VAL A 110 -15.33 -0.41 -19.32
CA VAL A 110 -16.57 0.36 -19.44
C VAL A 110 -16.39 1.37 -20.56
N GLU A 111 -17.33 1.41 -21.51
CA GLU A 111 -17.35 2.42 -22.57
C GLU A 111 -18.41 3.48 -22.28
N ILE A 112 -18.01 4.75 -22.22
CA ILE A 112 -18.86 5.88 -21.87
C ILE A 112 -18.63 6.99 -22.91
N ASN A 113 -19.64 7.30 -23.72
CA ASN A 113 -19.58 8.35 -24.75
C ASN A 113 -18.37 8.23 -25.71
N GLY A 114 -17.91 6.99 -25.99
CA GLY A 114 -16.75 6.68 -26.83
C GLY A 114 -15.41 6.61 -26.09
N LEU A 115 -15.38 6.97 -24.80
CA LEU A 115 -14.22 6.79 -23.93
C LEU A 115 -14.23 5.38 -23.32
N ARG A 116 -13.15 4.62 -23.49
CA ARG A 116 -12.98 3.32 -22.84
C ARG A 116 -12.15 3.47 -21.58
N ILE A 117 -12.71 3.01 -20.47
CA ILE A 117 -12.11 3.06 -19.13
C ILE A 117 -12.00 1.64 -18.59
N THR A 118 -10.83 1.25 -18.11
CA THR A 118 -10.65 0.02 -17.33
C THR A 118 -10.01 0.40 -16.00
N ILE A 119 -10.60 -0.06 -14.89
CA ILE A 119 -10.00 0.04 -13.55
C ILE A 119 -9.50 -1.34 -13.13
N VAL A 120 -8.27 -1.39 -12.63
CA VAL A 120 -7.66 -2.60 -12.08
C VAL A 120 -7.55 -2.40 -10.58
N ALA A 121 -8.43 -3.08 -9.85
CA ALA A 121 -8.52 -3.02 -8.39
C ALA A 121 -7.71 -4.14 -7.75
N MET A 122 -6.96 -3.78 -6.73
CA MET A 122 -6.24 -4.66 -5.82
C MET A 122 -6.91 -4.57 -4.45
N VAL A 123 -7.06 -5.71 -3.79
CA VAL A 123 -7.93 -5.84 -2.61
C VAL A 123 -7.22 -6.49 -1.43
N ALA A 124 -5.90 -6.74 -1.51
CA ALA A 124 -5.22 -7.32 -0.36
C ALA A 124 -5.21 -6.30 0.79
N PRO A 125 -5.29 -6.72 2.07
CA PRO A 125 -5.19 -5.81 3.20
C PRO A 125 -3.92 -4.95 3.22
N ILE A 126 -2.87 -5.40 2.53
CA ILE A 126 -1.62 -4.64 2.38
C ILE A 126 -1.73 -3.47 1.39
N ASP A 127 -2.64 -3.53 0.42
CA ASP A 127 -2.90 -2.46 -0.54
C ASP A 127 -3.50 -1.23 0.18
N GLY A 128 -3.33 -0.02 -0.38
CA GLY A 128 -3.79 1.26 0.22
C GLY A 128 -5.24 1.15 0.72
N PRO A 129 -5.66 1.86 1.77
CA PRO A 129 -6.63 1.43 2.81
C PRO A 129 -7.62 0.30 2.43
N LEU A 130 -7.18 -0.97 2.42
CA LEU A 130 -8.00 -2.14 2.05
C LEU A 130 -8.56 -2.09 0.60
N GLY A 131 -7.80 -1.51 -0.32
CA GLY A 131 -8.16 -1.27 -1.72
C GLY A 131 -7.26 -0.24 -2.41
N ASP A 132 -6.55 -0.64 -3.47
CA ASP A 132 -5.79 0.28 -4.34
C ASP A 132 -6.07 -0.03 -5.81
N SER A 133 -5.93 0.95 -6.70
CA SER A 133 -6.31 0.76 -8.09
C SER A 133 -5.52 1.60 -9.09
N SER A 134 -5.53 1.12 -10.34
CA SER A 134 -5.01 1.84 -11.50
C SER A 134 -6.08 2.07 -12.55
N LEU A 135 -5.85 3.08 -13.39
CA LEU A 135 -6.76 3.54 -14.42
C LEU A 135 -6.13 3.42 -15.80
N ILE A 136 -6.81 2.74 -16.71
CA ILE A 136 -6.50 2.73 -18.14
C ILE A 136 -7.54 3.59 -18.86
N VAL A 137 -7.08 4.52 -19.68
CA VAL A 137 -7.93 5.44 -20.44
C VAL A 137 -7.59 5.33 -21.92
N ASN A 138 -8.58 5.03 -22.75
CA ASN A 138 -8.42 4.92 -24.19
C ASN A 138 -9.50 5.73 -24.91
N ASP A 139 -9.10 6.79 -25.63
CA ASP A 139 -10.00 7.70 -26.37
C ASP A 139 -10.21 7.30 -27.84
N GLY A 140 -9.78 6.09 -28.22
CA GLY A 140 -9.81 5.57 -29.59
C GLY A 140 -8.60 5.94 -30.44
N GLU A 141 -7.80 6.92 -30.02
CA GLU A 141 -6.55 7.33 -30.70
C GLU A 141 -5.33 7.20 -29.78
N THR A 142 -5.49 7.45 -28.49
CA THR A 142 -4.46 7.39 -27.46
C THR A 142 -4.90 6.47 -26.34
N CYS A 143 -3.99 5.63 -25.84
CA CYS A 143 -4.19 4.78 -24.67
C CYS A 143 -3.13 5.08 -23.61
N ILE A 144 -3.54 5.37 -22.38
CA ILE A 144 -2.61 5.59 -21.27
C ILE A 144 -2.88 4.61 -20.13
N PHE A 145 -1.84 4.32 -19.37
CA PHE A 145 -1.92 3.59 -18.11
C PHE A 145 -1.49 4.50 -16.95
N ASN A 146 -2.44 4.92 -16.13
CA ASN A 146 -2.16 5.55 -14.84
C ASN A 146 -2.10 4.47 -13.77
N GLN A 147 -0.90 3.92 -13.54
CA GLN A 147 -0.68 2.87 -12.53
C GLN A 147 -0.85 3.43 -11.11
N ASN A 148 -0.51 4.70 -10.92
CA ASN A 148 -0.46 5.33 -9.62
C ASN A 148 0.40 4.50 -8.63
N ASP A 149 -0.07 4.27 -7.40
CA ASP A 149 0.59 3.49 -6.33
C ASP A 149 0.42 1.98 -6.49
N SER A 150 -0.51 1.57 -7.36
CA SER A 150 -0.90 0.18 -7.47
C SER A 150 0.26 -0.70 -7.95
N ARG A 151 0.26 -1.94 -7.48
CA ARG A 151 1.28 -2.96 -7.74
C ARG A 151 0.63 -4.19 -8.37
N PRO A 152 0.03 -4.04 -9.56
CA PRO A 152 -0.67 -5.13 -10.22
C PRO A 152 0.28 -6.30 -10.43
N ILE A 153 -0.21 -7.51 -10.16
CA ILE A 153 0.55 -8.75 -10.22
C ILE A 153 0.40 -9.42 -11.59
N ASP A 154 -0.80 -9.36 -12.18
CA ASP A 154 -1.10 -9.97 -13.48
C ASP A 154 -0.88 -8.98 -14.63
N LEU A 155 0.37 -8.87 -15.06
CA LEU A 155 0.78 -7.96 -16.13
C LEU A 155 0.37 -8.46 -17.52
N ASP A 156 0.10 -9.76 -17.67
CA ASP A 156 -0.40 -10.33 -18.93
C ASP A 156 -1.83 -9.85 -19.21
N ILE A 157 -2.64 -9.66 -18.16
CA ILE A 157 -3.94 -8.99 -18.29
C ILE A 157 -3.74 -7.53 -18.71
N LEU A 158 -2.81 -6.80 -18.10
CA LEU A 158 -2.57 -5.39 -18.46
C LEU A 158 -2.09 -5.22 -19.90
N ALA A 159 -1.27 -6.14 -20.41
CA ALA A 159 -0.80 -6.08 -21.79
C ALA A 159 -1.94 -6.14 -22.82
N GLN A 160 -3.10 -6.70 -22.47
CA GLN A 160 -4.26 -6.84 -23.37
C GLN A 160 -4.99 -5.53 -23.65
N PHE A 161 -4.84 -4.51 -22.80
CA PHE A 161 -5.48 -3.19 -23.01
C PHE A 161 -4.58 -2.20 -23.77
N GLY A 162 -3.31 -2.56 -23.99
CA GLY A 162 -2.37 -1.79 -24.78
C GLY A 162 -2.55 -1.97 -26.30
N PRO A 163 -1.62 -1.45 -27.12
CA PRO A 163 -0.39 -0.75 -26.73
C PRO A 163 -0.67 0.58 -26.02
N TYR A 164 0.26 1.01 -25.17
CA TYR A 164 0.16 2.24 -24.39
C TYR A 164 1.06 3.34 -24.94
N ASP A 165 0.52 4.54 -25.08
CA ASP A 165 1.28 5.74 -25.42
C ASP A 165 2.04 6.29 -24.21
N ALA A 166 1.42 6.25 -23.02
CA ALA A 166 2.03 6.78 -21.80
C ALA A 166 1.73 5.90 -20.57
N HIS A 167 2.70 5.81 -19.67
CA HIS A 167 2.60 5.10 -18.40
C HIS A 167 3.03 6.01 -17.24
N PHE A 168 2.11 6.28 -16.33
CA PHE A 168 2.34 7.03 -15.09
C PHE A 168 2.49 6.04 -13.94
N LEU A 169 3.60 6.11 -13.18
CA LEU A 169 3.90 5.14 -12.13
C LEU A 169 4.69 5.73 -10.96
N GLN A 170 4.44 5.14 -9.78
CA GLN A 170 5.25 5.37 -8.58
C GLN A 170 6.67 4.81 -8.74
N PHE A 171 7.67 5.64 -8.44
CA PHE A 171 9.09 5.30 -8.48
C PHE A 171 9.84 5.59 -7.18
N SER A 172 9.24 6.39 -6.31
CA SER A 172 9.81 6.85 -5.05
C SER A 172 9.13 6.17 -3.87
N GLY A 173 9.76 6.21 -2.70
CA GLY A 173 9.12 5.74 -1.48
C GLY A 173 7.96 6.63 -1.08
N ALA A 174 6.86 6.02 -0.62
CA ALA A 174 5.71 6.70 0.00
C ALA A 174 5.35 5.99 1.32
N ILE A 175 6.36 5.76 2.16
CA ILE A 175 6.18 5.05 3.44
C ILE A 175 7.24 5.50 4.45
N TRP A 176 6.90 5.43 5.74
CA TRP A 176 7.79 5.78 6.87
C TRP A 176 9.02 4.86 7.04
N TYR A 177 9.13 3.75 6.30
CA TYR A 177 10.26 2.83 6.44
C TYR A 177 11.45 3.23 5.54
N PRO A 178 12.69 3.29 6.08
CA PRO A 178 13.09 2.96 7.44
C PRO A 178 13.11 4.16 8.40
N MET A 179 12.83 5.38 7.95
CA MET A 179 13.18 6.64 8.63
C MET A 179 12.68 6.81 10.07
N VAL A 180 11.56 6.19 10.43
CA VAL A 180 11.03 6.23 11.81
C VAL A 180 11.65 5.19 12.73
N TYR A 181 12.38 4.21 12.21
CA TYR A 181 12.94 3.13 13.01
C TYR A 181 14.24 3.54 13.70
N GLN A 182 14.38 3.17 14.96
CA GLN A 182 15.59 3.40 15.76
C GLN A 182 16.61 2.25 15.57
N PHE A 183 17.11 2.07 14.35
CA PHE A 183 18.18 1.11 14.08
C PHE A 183 19.58 1.75 14.18
N PRO A 184 20.64 0.95 14.40
CA PRO A 184 22.00 1.45 14.29
C PRO A 184 22.25 2.14 12.95
N GLU A 185 23.01 3.23 12.95
CA GLU A 185 23.21 4.11 11.77
C GLU A 185 23.63 3.33 10.50
N LYS A 186 24.60 2.41 10.61
CA LYS A 186 25.04 1.58 9.48
C LYS A 186 23.90 0.71 8.90
N MET A 187 23.00 0.24 9.76
CA MET A 187 21.82 -0.51 9.35
C MET A 187 20.86 0.42 8.62
N MET A 188 20.58 1.61 9.15
CA MET A 188 19.74 2.63 8.51
C MET A 188 20.23 2.97 7.09
N GLN A 189 21.52 3.25 6.93
CA GLN A 189 22.11 3.54 5.61
C GLN A 189 21.97 2.36 4.64
N THR A 190 22.13 1.12 5.13
CA THR A 190 21.99 -0.09 4.32
C THR A 190 20.54 -0.33 3.89
N LEU A 191 19.61 -0.18 4.83
CA LEU A 191 18.18 -0.32 4.57
C LEU A 191 17.67 0.76 3.62
N GLY A 192 18.10 2.01 3.81
CA GLY A 192 17.80 3.14 2.93
C GLY A 192 18.26 2.91 1.49
N ARG A 193 19.54 2.54 1.30
CA ARG A 193 20.10 2.17 -0.02
C ARG A 193 19.30 1.06 -0.69
N LYS A 194 19.03 -0.02 0.04
CA LYS A 194 18.28 -1.15 -0.48
C LYS A 194 16.84 -0.77 -0.86
N LYS A 195 16.20 0.06 -0.04
CA LYS A 195 14.82 0.52 -0.26
C LYS A 195 14.74 1.40 -1.51
N ARG A 196 15.59 2.43 -1.62
CA ARG A 196 15.70 3.31 -2.79
C ARG A 196 15.93 2.51 -4.09
N GLU A 197 16.92 1.61 -4.09
CA GLU A 197 17.22 0.79 -5.28
C GLU A 197 16.05 -0.14 -5.64
N ASN A 198 15.44 -0.80 -4.66
CA ASN A 198 14.34 -1.74 -4.91
C ASN A 198 13.10 -1.05 -5.51
N GLU A 199 12.84 0.21 -5.13
CA GLU A 199 11.71 0.98 -5.62
C GLU A 199 11.93 1.45 -7.06
N MET A 200 13.08 2.06 -7.35
CA MET A 200 13.45 2.44 -8.72
C MET A 200 13.54 1.22 -9.65
N ALA A 201 14.15 0.13 -9.19
CA ALA A 201 14.21 -1.12 -9.96
C ALA A 201 12.83 -1.73 -10.21
N ARG A 202 11.90 -1.62 -9.25
CA ARG A 202 10.52 -2.09 -9.43
C ARG A 202 9.78 -1.23 -10.45
N ALA A 203 9.89 0.09 -10.35
CA ALA A 203 9.27 1.01 -11.30
C ALA A 203 9.80 0.78 -12.72
N LEU A 204 11.11 0.62 -12.90
CA LEU A 204 11.69 0.28 -14.20
C LEU A 204 11.16 -1.06 -14.73
N ARG A 205 11.02 -2.10 -13.90
CA ARG A 205 10.42 -3.38 -14.33
C ARG A 205 8.98 -3.20 -14.83
N TYR A 206 8.16 -2.40 -14.14
CA TYR A 206 6.82 -2.09 -14.63
C TYR A 206 6.86 -1.36 -15.97
N ALA A 207 7.69 -0.33 -16.11
CA ALA A 207 7.87 0.39 -17.37
C ALA A 207 8.28 -0.55 -18.53
N GLN A 208 9.15 -1.51 -18.26
CA GLN A 208 9.61 -2.52 -19.23
C GLN A 208 8.50 -3.49 -19.65
N GLN A 209 7.70 -3.96 -18.69
CA GLN A 209 6.67 -4.96 -18.93
C GLN A 209 5.41 -4.37 -19.58
N ILE A 210 5.02 -3.16 -19.16
CA ILE A 210 3.94 -2.40 -19.80
C ILE A 210 4.37 -1.91 -21.19
N ASN A 211 5.65 -1.59 -21.35
CA ASN A 211 6.27 -1.20 -22.62
C ASN A 211 5.51 -0.03 -23.30
N ALA A 212 5.13 0.98 -22.51
CA ALA A 212 4.54 2.19 -23.03
C ALA A 212 5.56 3.02 -23.81
N SER A 213 5.08 3.78 -24.80
CA SER A 213 5.96 4.64 -25.62
C SER A 213 6.68 5.70 -24.77
N TYR A 214 6.03 6.21 -23.72
CA TYR A 214 6.59 7.18 -22.77
C TYR A 214 6.29 6.80 -21.33
N VAL A 215 7.23 7.11 -20.44
CA VAL A 215 7.13 6.84 -19.01
C VAL A 215 7.19 8.17 -18.26
N ILE A 216 6.19 8.44 -17.42
CA ILE A 216 6.10 9.66 -16.64
C ILE A 216 6.21 9.26 -15.16
N PRO A 217 7.28 9.65 -14.46
CA PRO A 217 7.38 9.43 -13.03
C PRO A 217 6.29 10.23 -12.29
N SER A 218 5.47 9.55 -11.50
CA SER A 218 4.38 10.16 -10.72
C SER A 218 4.30 9.53 -9.33
N ALA A 219 3.32 9.97 -8.53
CA ALA A 219 2.96 9.39 -7.23
C ALA A 219 4.15 9.28 -6.24
N GLY A 220 4.95 10.34 -6.21
CA GLY A 220 6.05 10.50 -5.27
C GLY A 220 7.23 11.30 -5.85
N PRO A 221 8.17 11.72 -4.99
CA PRO A 221 8.01 11.76 -3.54
C PRO A 221 7.13 12.96 -3.12
N PRO A 222 6.46 12.92 -1.95
CA PRO A 222 6.02 14.14 -1.27
C PRO A 222 7.24 14.95 -0.80
N CYS A 223 7.04 16.20 -0.37
CA CYS A 223 8.03 16.90 0.46
C CYS A 223 7.54 17.11 1.89
N PHE A 224 8.51 17.23 2.79
CA PHE A 224 8.31 17.46 4.22
C PHE A 224 8.71 18.89 4.55
N LEU A 225 7.79 19.71 5.06
CA LEU A 225 8.06 21.13 5.30
C LEU A 225 8.08 21.51 6.78
N ASP A 226 7.63 20.63 7.68
CA ASP A 226 7.79 20.84 9.11
C ASP A 226 9.26 20.67 9.52
N ASP A 227 9.77 21.53 10.40
CA ASP A 227 11.16 21.50 10.88
C ASP A 227 11.56 20.13 11.45
N GLU A 228 10.63 19.41 12.11
CA GLU A 228 10.89 18.08 12.68
C GLU A 228 11.09 16.99 11.63
N LEU A 229 10.62 17.22 10.40
CA LEU A 229 10.61 16.26 9.30
C LEU A 229 11.45 16.71 8.11
N PHE A 230 11.96 17.94 8.12
CA PHE A 230 12.61 18.58 6.98
C PHE A 230 13.83 17.79 6.48
N GLN A 231 14.52 17.06 7.36
CA GLN A 231 15.64 16.18 7.00
C GLN A 231 15.26 14.98 6.11
N PHE A 232 13.97 14.62 6.01
CA PHE A 232 13.55 13.49 5.17
C PHE A 232 13.58 13.81 3.68
N ASN A 233 13.61 15.10 3.29
CA ASN A 233 13.76 15.46 1.89
C ASN A 233 15.15 15.08 1.35
N ASP A 234 15.18 14.49 0.16
CA ASP A 234 16.44 14.16 -0.52
C ASP A 234 17.07 15.39 -1.18
N PHE A 235 17.77 16.21 -0.40
CA PHE A 235 18.39 17.45 -0.89
C PHE A 235 19.54 17.20 -1.87
N ASP A 236 20.40 16.25 -1.53
CA ASP A 236 21.73 16.09 -2.13
C ASP A 236 21.85 14.80 -2.95
N ARG A 237 20.71 14.19 -3.32
CA ARG A 237 20.62 12.90 -4.00
C ARG A 237 21.33 11.79 -3.23
N ASP A 238 21.14 11.76 -1.91
CA ASP A 238 21.77 10.79 -1.02
C ASP A 238 21.29 9.38 -1.38
N PRO A 239 22.20 8.43 -1.71
CA PRO A 239 21.82 7.07 -2.07
C PRO A 239 21.12 6.31 -0.94
N THR A 240 21.18 6.80 0.30
CA THR A 240 20.48 6.24 1.47
C THR A 240 19.08 6.82 1.68
N ASN A 241 18.73 7.94 1.05
CA ASN A 241 17.41 8.55 1.17
C ASN A 241 16.39 7.79 0.30
N THR A 242 15.21 7.50 0.84
CA THR A 242 14.17 6.71 0.19
C THR A 242 13.19 7.54 -0.65
N PHE A 243 13.40 8.85 -0.75
CA PHE A 243 12.55 9.79 -1.49
C PHE A 243 13.29 10.43 -2.68
N PRO A 244 13.85 9.65 -3.63
CA PRO A 244 14.39 10.22 -4.86
C PRO A 244 13.32 11.01 -5.59
N ASP A 245 13.71 12.11 -6.25
CA ASP A 245 12.81 12.87 -7.13
C ASP A 245 12.76 12.31 -8.56
N GLN A 246 11.87 12.87 -9.39
CA GLN A 246 11.60 12.43 -10.75
C GLN A 246 12.85 12.45 -11.64
N THR A 247 13.76 13.42 -11.45
CA THR A 247 14.98 13.54 -12.25
C THR A 247 15.95 12.39 -11.97
N VAL A 248 16.04 11.96 -10.71
CA VAL A 248 16.87 10.81 -10.31
C VAL A 248 16.37 9.53 -10.99
N PHE A 249 15.05 9.31 -11.03
CA PHE A 249 14.52 8.11 -11.67
C PHE A 249 14.65 8.14 -13.19
N ILE A 250 14.47 9.30 -13.84
CA ILE A 250 14.71 9.44 -15.28
C ILE A 250 16.17 9.14 -15.61
N GLU A 251 17.13 9.64 -14.83
CA GLU A 251 18.55 9.31 -14.98
C GLU A 251 18.80 7.81 -14.78
N TYR A 252 18.20 7.20 -13.76
CA TYR A 252 18.27 5.75 -13.49
C TYR A 252 17.78 4.91 -14.68
N MET A 253 16.73 5.35 -15.37
CA MET A 253 16.20 4.73 -16.59
C MET A 253 17.19 4.86 -17.76
N GLN A 254 17.73 6.06 -17.99
CA GLN A 254 18.68 6.35 -19.07
C GLN A 254 19.96 5.52 -18.93
N GLU A 255 20.51 5.40 -17.73
CA GLU A 255 21.67 4.55 -17.43
C GLU A 255 21.46 3.07 -17.79
N ARG A 256 20.20 2.64 -17.90
CA ARG A 256 19.78 1.26 -18.23
C ARG A 256 19.23 1.14 -19.65
N GLY A 257 19.39 2.17 -20.48
CA GLY A 257 19.01 2.16 -21.89
C GLY A 257 17.54 2.52 -22.17
N TYR A 258 16.86 3.21 -21.24
CA TYR A 258 15.47 3.64 -21.40
C TYR A 258 15.40 5.17 -21.45
N ASP A 259 15.40 5.73 -22.67
CA ASP A 259 15.41 7.18 -22.92
C ASP A 259 14.00 7.80 -23.10
N ASN A 260 12.96 7.02 -22.81
CA ASN A 260 11.56 7.42 -22.98
C ASN A 260 10.91 8.03 -21.73
N GLY A 261 11.69 8.31 -20.69
CA GLY A 261 11.24 9.07 -19.52
C GLY A 261 10.87 10.51 -19.85
N ARG A 262 9.80 11.05 -19.26
CA ARG A 262 9.36 12.44 -19.43
C ARG A 262 9.14 13.08 -18.07
N LEU A 263 9.85 14.18 -17.81
CA LEU A 263 9.68 14.98 -16.61
C LEU A 263 8.39 15.79 -16.72
N MET A 264 7.55 15.74 -15.69
CA MET A 264 6.44 16.67 -15.50
C MET A 264 6.53 17.29 -14.11
N ILE A 265 6.20 18.58 -14.02
CA ILE A 265 6.04 19.31 -12.75
C ILE A 265 4.59 19.81 -12.66
N PRO A 266 4.07 20.17 -11.48
CA PRO A 266 2.71 20.70 -11.37
C PRO A 266 2.45 21.82 -12.39
N GLY A 267 1.36 21.69 -13.16
CA GLY A 267 0.98 22.56 -14.27
C GLY A 267 1.58 22.18 -15.63
N SER A 268 2.48 21.19 -15.70
CA SER A 268 2.96 20.64 -16.98
C SER A 268 1.82 20.02 -17.77
N ILE A 269 1.83 20.22 -19.09
CA ILE A 269 0.87 19.63 -20.01
C ILE A 269 1.60 18.66 -20.95
N ALA A 270 1.23 17.38 -20.91
CA ALA A 270 1.64 16.38 -21.88
C ALA A 270 0.58 16.27 -23.00
N ALA A 271 0.96 16.59 -24.23
CA ALA A 271 0.14 16.41 -25.41
C ALA A 271 0.52 15.10 -26.12
N LEU A 272 -0.38 14.12 -26.09
CA LEU A 272 -0.23 12.82 -26.74
C LEU A 272 -1.00 12.79 -28.05
N ARG A 273 -0.28 12.74 -29.17
CA ARG A 273 -0.83 12.73 -30.54
C ARG A 273 0.09 11.97 -31.49
N ASN A 274 -0.47 11.12 -32.35
CA ASN A 274 0.27 10.41 -33.42
C ASN A 274 1.54 9.69 -32.93
N GLY A 275 1.47 9.02 -31.76
CA GLY A 275 2.60 8.32 -31.15
C GLY A 275 3.70 9.23 -30.59
N SER A 276 3.44 10.54 -30.45
CA SER A 276 4.37 11.50 -29.85
C SER A 276 3.85 12.03 -28.52
N CYS A 277 4.76 12.34 -27.59
CA CYS A 277 4.50 13.02 -26.33
C CYS A 277 5.34 14.30 -26.24
N ALA A 278 4.68 15.44 -26.40
CA ALA A 278 5.27 16.76 -26.17
C ALA A 278 4.87 17.28 -24.79
N VAL A 279 5.85 17.59 -23.95
CA VAL A 279 5.63 18.16 -22.61
C VAL A 279 5.92 19.65 -22.64
N ASN A 280 4.97 20.45 -22.20
CA ASN A 280 5.13 21.90 -22.01
C ASN A 280 5.08 22.20 -20.51
N HIS A 281 6.10 22.88 -19.99
CA HIS A 281 6.16 23.30 -18.60
C HIS A 281 5.51 24.69 -18.41
N PRO A 282 4.93 24.97 -17.23
CA PRO A 282 4.39 26.30 -16.91
C PRO A 282 5.50 27.32 -16.57
N LEU A 283 6.75 26.85 -16.49
CA LEU A 283 7.93 27.65 -16.16
C LEU A 283 8.99 27.49 -17.26
N PRO A 284 9.88 28.47 -17.45
CA PRO A 284 11.05 28.31 -18.32
C PRO A 284 11.94 27.15 -17.87
N ASP A 285 12.60 26.47 -18.80
CA ASP A 285 13.41 25.26 -18.55
C ASP A 285 14.46 25.44 -17.44
N GLU A 286 15.13 26.59 -17.39
CA GLU A 286 16.12 26.90 -16.33
C GLU A 286 15.48 26.93 -14.93
N GLN A 287 14.25 27.43 -14.81
CA GLN A 287 13.53 27.42 -13.53
C GLN A 287 13.03 26.02 -13.17
N VAL A 288 12.58 25.24 -14.16
CA VAL A 288 12.23 23.82 -13.95
C VAL A 288 13.43 23.05 -13.41
N LYS A 289 14.59 23.22 -14.04
CA LYS A 289 15.85 22.59 -13.62
C LYS A 289 16.25 23.01 -12.21
N ALA A 290 16.15 24.30 -11.89
CA ALA A 290 16.50 24.84 -10.57
C ALA A 290 15.71 24.21 -9.42
N ILE A 291 14.45 23.78 -9.63
CA ILE A 291 13.67 23.05 -8.60
C ILE A 291 14.42 21.82 -8.09
N PHE A 292 15.14 21.12 -8.97
CA PHE A 292 15.83 19.88 -8.65
C PHE A 292 17.31 20.08 -8.35
N THR A 293 17.99 21.02 -9.02
CA THR A 293 19.42 21.29 -8.79
C THR A 293 19.69 22.21 -7.61
N GLU A 294 18.75 23.08 -7.26
CA GLU A 294 18.81 24.01 -6.12
C GLU A 294 17.73 23.65 -5.08
N LYS A 295 17.43 22.35 -4.95
CA LYS A 295 16.28 21.83 -4.19
C LYS A 295 16.21 22.33 -2.75
N ARG A 296 17.34 22.48 -2.06
CA ARG A 296 17.39 23.00 -0.68
C ARG A 296 16.79 24.40 -0.60
N SER A 297 17.28 25.33 -1.41
CA SER A 297 16.76 26.71 -1.44
C SER A 297 15.30 26.77 -1.89
N TYR A 298 14.90 25.91 -2.84
CA TYR A 298 13.51 25.78 -3.24
C TYR A 298 12.59 25.35 -2.08
N LEU A 299 12.98 24.30 -1.36
CA LEU A 299 12.20 23.75 -0.24
C LEU A 299 12.21 24.67 0.99
N GLU A 300 13.32 25.36 1.27
CA GLU A 300 13.37 26.39 2.33
C GLU A 300 12.38 27.51 2.02
N ALA A 301 12.35 28.02 0.78
CA ALA A 301 11.37 29.04 0.39
C ALA A 301 9.93 28.52 0.46
N TYR A 302 9.70 27.24 0.14
CA TYR A 302 8.39 26.61 0.25
C TYR A 302 7.94 26.44 1.71
N GLN A 303 8.85 25.97 2.56
CA GLN A 303 8.66 25.86 4.01
C GLN A 303 8.28 27.21 4.61
N GLN A 304 8.96 28.31 4.26
CA GLN A 304 8.60 29.64 4.77
C GLN A 304 7.16 30.04 4.43
N ARG A 305 6.68 29.70 3.22
CA ARG A 305 5.29 29.99 2.81
C ARG A 305 4.28 29.12 3.55
N LYS A 306 4.61 27.85 3.82
CA LYS A 306 3.71 26.89 4.49
C LYS A 306 3.81 26.87 6.01
N ARG A 307 4.79 27.55 6.61
CA ARG A 307 4.96 27.61 8.07
C ARG A 307 3.68 28.03 8.83
N PRO A 308 2.92 29.06 8.42
CA PRO A 308 1.68 29.40 9.12
C PRO A 308 0.63 28.28 9.10
N VAL A 309 0.56 27.51 8.01
CA VAL A 309 -0.36 26.36 7.88
C VAL A 309 0.06 25.22 8.81
N ILE A 310 1.35 24.94 8.90
CA ILE A 310 1.91 23.93 9.79
C ILE A 310 1.68 24.32 11.26
N GLU A 311 2.00 25.56 11.63
CA GLU A 311 1.80 26.08 13.00
C GLU A 311 0.32 26.00 13.41
N ALA A 312 -0.61 26.38 12.52
CA ALA A 312 -2.04 26.25 12.77
C ALA A 312 -2.47 24.79 12.94
N ALA A 313 -1.94 23.87 12.10
CA ALA A 313 -2.22 22.44 12.24
C ALA A 313 -1.76 21.92 13.60
N ARG A 314 -0.50 22.21 14.01
CA ARG A 314 0.05 21.76 15.31
C ARG A 314 -0.71 22.33 16.50
N ALA A 315 -1.10 23.60 16.42
CA ALA A 315 -1.87 24.25 17.48
C ALA A 315 -3.28 23.64 17.65
N SER A 316 -3.80 22.96 16.63
CA SER A 316 -5.12 22.30 16.70
C SER A 316 -5.08 20.90 17.30
N TRP A 317 -3.90 20.30 17.51
CA TRP A 317 -3.81 18.95 18.05
C TRP A 317 -4.27 18.90 19.52
N PRO A 318 -5.19 17.98 19.87
CA PRO A 318 -5.72 17.87 21.22
C PRO A 318 -4.64 17.43 22.21
N ARG A 319 -4.70 17.89 23.45
CA ARG A 319 -3.82 17.44 24.54
C ARG A 319 -4.59 17.38 25.85
N GLY A 320 -4.54 16.24 26.53
CA GLY A 320 -5.24 16.00 27.78
C GLY A 320 -6.77 16.08 27.67
N GLN A 321 -7.33 15.84 26.48
CA GLN A 321 -8.78 15.89 26.23
C GLN A 321 -9.46 14.54 26.43
N VAL A 322 -8.72 13.43 26.31
CA VAL A 322 -9.23 12.07 26.54
C VAL A 322 -8.27 11.27 27.40
N ASP A 323 -8.80 10.27 28.13
CA ASP A 323 -7.98 9.25 28.78
C ASP A 323 -7.63 8.17 27.74
N ILE A 324 -6.36 8.13 27.34
CA ILE A 324 -5.89 7.29 26.23
C ILE A 324 -6.10 5.81 26.56
N LEU A 325 -5.76 5.39 27.78
CA LEU A 325 -5.86 3.99 28.18
C LEU A 325 -7.29 3.46 28.09
N SER A 326 -8.26 4.11 28.76
CA SER A 326 -9.65 3.66 28.71
C SER A 326 -10.23 3.75 27.30
N SER A 327 -9.92 4.81 26.56
CA SER A 327 -10.41 4.99 25.18
C SER A 327 -9.89 3.89 24.24
N LEU A 328 -8.59 3.56 24.31
CA LEU A 328 -8.02 2.48 23.50
C LEU A 328 -8.50 1.11 23.98
N ARG A 329 -8.71 0.91 25.28
CA ARG A 329 -9.28 -0.33 25.80
C ARG A 329 -10.68 -0.57 25.25
N ASP A 330 -11.57 0.39 25.43
CA ASP A 330 -12.97 0.30 25.00
C ASP A 330 -13.10 0.12 23.48
N TRP A 331 -12.14 0.67 22.72
CA TRP A 331 -12.11 0.55 21.27
C TRP A 331 -11.45 -0.75 20.77
N PHE A 332 -10.27 -1.10 21.26
CA PHE A 332 -9.46 -2.16 20.68
C PHE A 332 -9.79 -3.54 21.23
N GLU A 333 -10.18 -3.71 22.50
CA GLU A 333 -10.48 -5.05 23.05
C GLU A 333 -11.60 -5.77 22.27
N PRO A 334 -12.74 -5.13 21.92
CA PRO A 334 -13.76 -5.77 21.08
C PRO A 334 -13.26 -6.18 19.68
N LEU A 335 -12.30 -5.45 19.12
CA LEU A 335 -11.68 -5.80 17.84
C LEU A 335 -10.73 -6.99 18.00
N LEU A 336 -9.90 -7.00 19.04
CA LEU A 336 -8.98 -8.09 19.35
C LEU A 336 -9.73 -9.39 19.63
N GLU A 337 -10.88 -9.34 20.30
CA GLU A 337 -11.76 -10.49 20.51
C GLU A 337 -12.15 -11.18 19.20
N ASN A 338 -12.29 -10.43 18.11
CA ASN A 338 -12.71 -10.93 16.80
C ASN A 338 -11.55 -11.08 15.79
N ALA A 339 -10.31 -10.81 16.21
CA ALA A 339 -9.13 -10.77 15.33
C ALA A 339 -8.22 -12.00 15.55
N ASP A 340 -8.76 -13.21 15.38
CA ASP A 340 -8.07 -14.47 15.70
C ASP A 340 -6.72 -14.62 14.97
N LEU A 341 -6.72 -14.51 13.64
CA LEU A 341 -5.54 -14.71 12.81
C LEU A 341 -4.57 -13.54 12.93
N THR A 342 -5.07 -12.32 13.06
CA THR A 342 -4.25 -11.13 13.33
C THR A 342 -3.53 -11.24 14.66
N CYS A 343 -4.22 -11.63 15.74
CA CYS A 343 -3.61 -11.80 17.07
C CYS A 343 -2.53 -12.89 17.06
N VAL A 344 -2.78 -14.01 16.38
CA VAL A 344 -1.78 -15.08 16.18
C VAL A 344 -0.63 -14.62 15.28
N GLY A 345 -0.90 -13.79 14.27
CA GLY A 345 0.11 -13.25 13.37
C GLY A 345 1.03 -12.23 14.04
N VAL A 346 0.49 -11.39 14.94
CA VAL A 346 1.28 -10.47 15.76
C VAL A 346 2.07 -11.22 16.83
N ASN A 347 1.39 -12.08 17.61
CA ASN A 347 1.96 -12.94 18.65
C ASN A 347 2.98 -12.22 19.56
N GLY A 348 2.62 -11.05 20.07
CA GLY A 348 3.47 -10.26 20.94
C GLY A 348 2.74 -9.06 21.53
N ARG A 349 3.47 -8.30 22.33
CA ARG A 349 3.02 -7.05 22.93
C ARG A 349 3.52 -5.88 22.11
N LEU A 350 2.59 -4.97 21.82
CA LEU A 350 2.91 -3.65 21.28
C LEU A 350 2.81 -2.62 22.40
N LEU A 351 3.92 -1.93 22.67
CA LEU A 351 3.96 -0.74 23.49
C LEU A 351 3.65 0.50 22.62
N ILE A 352 2.55 1.19 22.93
CA ILE A 352 2.29 2.55 22.46
C ILE A 352 2.78 3.49 23.57
N ASP A 353 4.00 3.98 23.40
CA ASP A 353 4.66 4.89 24.32
C ASP A 353 4.25 6.33 24.01
N CYS A 354 3.34 6.85 24.83
CA CYS A 354 2.88 8.24 24.80
C CYS A 354 3.21 8.97 26.11
N GLY A 355 4.32 8.59 26.76
CA GLY A 355 4.75 9.16 28.05
C GLY A 355 4.00 8.57 29.23
N GLU A 356 3.41 9.40 30.09
CA GLU A 356 2.75 8.97 31.34
C GLU A 356 1.56 8.03 31.12
N GLN A 357 0.96 8.05 29.93
CA GLN A 357 -0.17 7.18 29.55
C GLN A 357 0.24 5.99 28.68
N ALA A 358 1.51 5.54 28.74
CA ALA A 358 1.98 4.41 27.94
C ALA A 358 1.10 3.14 28.10
N VAL A 359 0.70 2.55 26.97
CA VAL A 359 -0.26 1.45 26.90
C VAL A 359 0.37 0.23 26.23
N ILE A 360 0.07 -0.95 26.75
CA ILE A 360 0.32 -2.24 26.11
C ILE A 360 -0.96 -2.71 25.41
N VAL A 361 -0.82 -3.06 24.12
CA VAL A 361 -1.78 -3.90 23.39
C VAL A 361 -1.18 -5.31 23.37
N ASP A 362 -1.72 -6.22 24.19
CA ASP A 362 -1.26 -7.61 24.29
C ASP A 362 -2.12 -8.48 23.36
N PHE A 363 -1.59 -8.84 22.18
CA PHE A 363 -2.30 -9.65 21.21
C PHE A 363 -2.44 -11.13 21.63
N GLN A 364 -1.65 -11.58 22.61
CA GLN A 364 -1.77 -12.96 23.11
C GLN A 364 -2.94 -13.07 24.10
N LYS A 365 -3.14 -12.04 24.93
CA LYS A 365 -4.25 -11.97 25.88
C LYS A 365 -5.51 -11.32 25.32
N ARG A 366 -5.37 -10.53 24.26
CA ARG A 366 -6.43 -9.66 23.69
C ARG A 366 -6.88 -8.58 24.66
N GLU A 367 -5.92 -8.01 25.40
CA GLU A 367 -6.18 -7.04 26.45
C GLU A 367 -5.36 -5.76 26.20
N VAL A 368 -5.91 -4.63 26.67
CA VAL A 368 -5.27 -3.32 26.63
C VAL A 368 -5.11 -2.78 28.05
N TYR A 369 -3.86 -2.57 28.47
CA TYR A 369 -3.54 -2.29 29.87
C TYR A 369 -2.32 -1.36 30.02
N PRO A 370 -2.14 -0.68 31.18
CA PRO A 370 -1.05 0.26 31.36
C PRO A 370 0.30 -0.45 31.35
N TRP A 371 1.30 0.16 30.72
CA TRP A 371 2.65 -0.38 30.72
C TRP A 371 3.28 -0.29 32.11
N ASN A 372 3.78 -1.42 32.64
CA ASN A 372 4.44 -1.50 33.95
C ASN A 372 5.89 -2.02 33.81
N ASP A 373 6.69 -1.37 32.95
CA ASP A 373 8.09 -1.72 32.66
C ASP A 373 8.29 -3.16 32.15
N GLU A 374 7.24 -3.79 31.64
CA GLU A 374 7.33 -5.14 31.08
C GLU A 374 7.95 -5.15 29.67
N GLU A 375 8.43 -6.32 29.26
CA GLU A 375 8.99 -6.49 27.92
C GLU A 375 7.92 -6.44 26.82
N TRP A 376 8.30 -5.78 25.72
CA TRP A 376 7.52 -5.65 24.49
C TRP A 376 8.27 -6.26 23.29
N GLU A 377 7.52 -6.63 22.24
CA GLU A 377 8.07 -7.08 20.95
C GLU A 377 8.11 -5.93 19.94
N TYR A 378 7.16 -5.02 20.05
CA TYR A 378 7.03 -3.83 19.21
C TYR A 378 6.88 -2.59 20.10
N ARG A 379 7.47 -1.46 19.71
CA ARG A 379 7.29 -0.18 20.39
C ARG A 379 7.08 0.94 19.38
N PHE A 380 6.03 1.72 19.60
CA PHE A 380 5.77 2.98 18.90
C PHE A 380 5.83 4.13 19.91
N GLU A 381 6.82 5.00 19.77
CA GLU A 381 6.92 6.25 20.54
C GLU A 381 6.21 7.35 19.74
N VAL A 382 5.13 7.90 20.30
CA VAL A 382 4.22 8.82 19.62
C VAL A 382 3.86 9.98 20.56
N ASP A 383 3.75 11.19 20.02
CA ASP A 383 3.17 12.31 20.76
C ASP A 383 1.71 11.98 21.15
N PRO A 384 1.34 12.03 22.46
CA PRO A 384 -0.03 11.73 22.90
C PRO A 384 -1.09 12.53 22.14
N ALA A 385 -0.78 13.74 21.69
CA ALA A 385 -1.72 14.56 20.95
C ALA A 385 -2.22 13.93 19.64
N LEU A 386 -1.37 13.13 18.98
CA LEU A 386 -1.73 12.43 17.75
C LEU A 386 -2.65 11.24 18.05
N ILE A 387 -2.39 10.52 19.14
CA ILE A 387 -3.26 9.43 19.62
C ILE A 387 -4.63 9.98 20.04
N GLU A 388 -4.65 11.05 20.82
CA GLU A 388 -5.88 11.74 21.21
C GLU A 388 -6.68 12.22 19.99
N SER A 389 -5.99 12.78 18.98
CA SER A 389 -6.63 13.20 17.72
C SER A 389 -7.28 12.02 16.98
N SER A 390 -6.59 10.89 16.90
CA SER A 390 -7.12 9.68 16.26
C SER A 390 -8.31 9.09 17.03
N ILE A 391 -8.33 9.18 18.37
CA ILE A 391 -9.46 8.78 19.22
C ILE A 391 -10.65 9.73 19.00
N ILE A 392 -10.45 11.05 19.12
CA ILE A 392 -11.53 12.05 19.04
C ILE A 392 -12.20 12.05 17.67
N ARG A 393 -11.42 11.90 16.59
CA ARG A 393 -11.94 11.80 15.22
C ARG A 393 -12.40 10.39 14.84
N HIS A 394 -12.20 9.41 15.73
CA HIS A 394 -12.49 7.99 15.49
C HIS A 394 -11.90 7.46 14.18
N ILE A 395 -10.58 7.67 13.99
CA ILE A 395 -9.88 7.28 12.77
C ILE A 395 -9.69 5.76 12.73
N GLU A 396 -10.44 5.07 11.87
CA GLU A 396 -10.43 3.60 11.76
C GLU A 396 -9.21 3.03 11.01
N ASP A 397 -8.36 3.90 10.46
CA ASP A 397 -7.13 3.54 9.74
C ASP A 397 -6.00 4.48 10.15
N TRP A 398 -5.22 4.07 11.16
CA TRP A 398 -4.07 4.87 11.62
C TRP A 398 -2.89 4.79 10.68
N VAL A 399 -2.83 3.80 9.78
CA VAL A 399 -1.82 3.80 8.71
C VAL A 399 -2.03 5.02 7.82
N ASN A 400 -3.28 5.27 7.42
CA ASN A 400 -3.70 6.40 6.59
C ASN A 400 -3.82 7.76 7.33
N ASP A 401 -3.18 7.94 8.47
CA ASP A 401 -3.27 9.21 9.20
C ASP A 401 -2.02 9.40 10.07
N LEU A 402 -1.89 8.58 11.11
CA LEU A 402 -0.81 8.69 12.08
C LEU A 402 0.52 8.14 11.54
N PHE A 403 0.57 6.96 10.93
CA PHE A 403 1.85 6.37 10.53
C PHE A 403 2.44 7.00 9.27
N LEU A 404 1.62 7.32 8.26
CA LEU A 404 2.08 8.10 7.10
C LEU A 404 2.53 9.52 7.48
N SER A 405 2.15 10.03 8.67
CA SER A 405 2.67 11.31 9.14
C SER A 405 4.19 11.30 9.38
N CYS A 406 4.78 10.12 9.57
CA CYS A 406 6.17 9.95 10.03
C CYS A 406 6.47 10.62 11.38
N ARG A 407 5.46 11.05 12.15
CA ARG A 407 5.59 11.70 13.48
C ARG A 407 5.57 10.70 14.62
N PHE A 408 6.27 9.58 14.43
CA PHE A 408 6.47 8.57 15.46
C PHE A 408 7.85 7.94 15.31
N LYS A 409 8.31 7.23 16.34
CA LYS A 409 9.47 6.35 16.25
C LYS A 409 9.04 4.91 16.47
N ALA A 410 9.71 4.00 15.79
CA ALA A 410 9.42 2.57 15.86
C ALA A 410 10.63 1.75 16.30
N GLU A 411 10.39 0.75 17.12
CA GLU A 411 11.32 -0.31 17.43
C GLU A 411 10.63 -1.67 17.32
N ARG A 412 11.41 -2.70 17.00
CA ARG A 412 10.92 -4.08 16.95
C ARG A 412 12.00 -5.08 17.31
N LYS A 413 11.61 -6.14 18.02
CA LYS A 413 12.39 -7.36 18.21
C LYS A 413 12.10 -8.32 17.05
N GLY A 414 13.13 -8.76 16.34
CA GLY A 414 12.99 -9.71 15.23
C GLY A 414 12.63 -9.06 13.88
N PRO A 415 12.15 -9.84 12.88
CA PRO A 415 11.88 -9.39 11.52
C PRO A 415 10.65 -8.48 11.42
N TYR A 416 10.40 -7.92 10.22
CA TYR A 416 9.22 -7.09 9.98
C TYR A 416 7.97 -7.97 10.09
N ASN A 417 6.97 -7.48 10.82
CA ASN A 417 5.69 -8.15 11.00
C ASN A 417 4.58 -7.25 10.45
N GLU A 418 3.98 -7.66 9.33
CA GLU A 418 2.92 -6.91 8.65
C GLU A 418 1.59 -6.90 9.40
N TYR A 419 1.31 -7.95 10.20
CA TYR A 419 0.08 -8.05 10.99
C TYR A 419 -0.08 -6.88 11.96
N VAL A 420 1.03 -6.35 12.50
CA VAL A 420 1.01 -5.17 13.39
C VAL A 420 0.39 -3.98 12.67
N TYR A 421 0.86 -3.66 11.46
CA TYR A 421 0.36 -2.51 10.71
C TYR A 421 -1.01 -2.76 10.09
N ILE A 422 -1.32 -4.00 9.71
CA ILE A 422 -2.64 -4.36 9.17
C ILE A 422 -3.71 -4.25 10.27
N PHE A 423 -3.41 -4.57 11.53
CA PHE A 423 -4.32 -4.30 12.65
C PHE A 423 -4.70 -2.81 12.73
N PHE A 424 -3.74 -1.90 12.55
CA PHE A 424 -4.00 -0.46 12.53
C PHE A 424 -4.70 0.06 11.26
N LYS A 425 -4.86 -0.77 10.22
CA LYS A 425 -5.81 -0.52 9.11
C LYS A 425 -7.21 -1.02 9.42
N GLY A 426 -7.37 -1.82 10.48
CA GLY A 426 -8.55 -2.60 10.81
C GLY A 426 -9.30 -2.12 12.05
N LEU A 427 -9.24 -0.83 12.39
CA LEU A 427 -9.76 -0.33 13.68
C LEU A 427 -11.28 -0.13 13.71
N SER A 428 -12.02 -0.98 12.99
CA SER A 428 -13.48 -1.08 13.09
C SER A 428 -13.96 -2.50 12.79
N PRO A 429 -15.16 -2.89 13.27
CA PRO A 429 -15.66 -4.26 13.09
C PRO A 429 -15.73 -4.70 11.62
N GLU A 430 -16.16 -3.81 10.71
CA GLU A 430 -16.23 -4.10 9.27
C GLU A 430 -14.84 -4.38 8.68
N ARG A 431 -13.85 -3.55 9.03
CA ARG A 431 -12.49 -3.65 8.51
C ARG A 431 -11.75 -4.87 9.06
N ILE A 432 -11.84 -5.12 10.36
CA ILE A 432 -11.19 -6.29 10.97
C ILE A 432 -11.81 -7.59 10.47
N GLN A 433 -13.14 -7.63 10.27
CA GLN A 433 -13.80 -8.81 9.70
C GLN A 433 -13.34 -9.08 8.26
N TYR A 434 -13.15 -8.04 7.45
CA TYR A 434 -12.60 -8.17 6.11
C TYR A 434 -11.17 -8.73 6.13
N ILE A 435 -10.31 -8.18 6.99
CA ILE A 435 -8.91 -8.63 7.17
C ILE A 435 -8.86 -10.09 7.60
N GLU A 436 -9.64 -10.47 8.61
CA GLU A 436 -9.71 -11.85 9.11
C GLU A 436 -10.26 -12.81 8.05
N GLY A 437 -11.30 -12.39 7.30
CA GLY A 437 -11.83 -13.15 6.18
C GLY A 437 -10.77 -13.39 5.11
N TYR A 438 -10.01 -12.35 4.74
CA TYR A 438 -8.91 -12.46 3.80
C TYR A 438 -7.83 -13.43 4.30
N TYR A 439 -7.40 -13.33 5.56
CA TYR A 439 -6.44 -14.28 6.14
C TYR A 439 -6.98 -15.71 6.20
N ALA A 440 -8.27 -15.88 6.52
CA ALA A 440 -8.93 -17.18 6.56
C ALA A 440 -8.96 -17.83 5.18
N GLU A 441 -9.25 -17.06 4.11
CA GLU A 441 -9.14 -17.50 2.72
C GLU A 441 -7.69 -17.86 2.32
N GLN A 442 -6.69 -17.29 3.00
CA GLN A 442 -5.29 -17.65 2.84
C GLN A 442 -4.84 -18.85 3.71
N THR A 443 -5.70 -19.40 4.57
CA THR A 443 -5.46 -20.64 5.36
C THR A 443 -5.71 -21.88 4.42
N PRO A 444 -5.50 -23.18 4.77
CA PRO A 444 -5.06 -24.18 3.79
C PRO A 444 -6.07 -24.50 2.67
N GLU A 445 -5.51 -24.79 1.51
CA GLU A 445 -6.17 -25.09 0.24
C GLU A 445 -7.00 -26.39 0.29
N GLN A 446 -8.27 -26.34 -0.10
CA GLN A 446 -9.17 -27.51 -0.23
C GLN A 446 -9.29 -28.04 -1.67
N GLN A 447 -8.80 -27.28 -2.64
CA GLN A 447 -8.77 -27.67 -4.04
C GLN A 447 -7.47 -28.40 -4.34
N PHE A 448 -7.62 -29.61 -4.86
CA PHE A 448 -6.51 -30.43 -5.29
C PHE A 448 -6.55 -30.59 -6.79
N TRP A 449 -5.40 -30.91 -7.36
CA TRP A 449 -5.28 -31.34 -8.74
C TRP A 449 -4.45 -32.63 -8.79
N GLU A 450 -4.63 -33.39 -9.88
CA GLU A 450 -3.95 -34.66 -10.06
C GLU A 450 -2.89 -34.53 -11.15
N SER A 451 -1.65 -34.88 -10.81
CA SER A 451 -0.55 -34.92 -11.77
C SER A 451 0.49 -35.92 -11.31
N ASN A 452 1.14 -36.60 -12.27
CA ASN A 452 2.25 -37.54 -12.02
C ASN A 452 1.94 -38.63 -10.98
N GLY A 453 0.67 -39.04 -10.85
CA GLY A 453 0.23 -40.06 -9.89
C GLY A 453 0.04 -39.54 -8.46
N TYR A 454 -0.09 -38.22 -8.26
CA TYR A 454 -0.35 -37.60 -6.96
C TYR A 454 -1.57 -36.68 -7.03
N ARG A 455 -2.34 -36.64 -5.94
CA ARG A 455 -3.29 -35.56 -5.60
C ARG A 455 -2.53 -34.49 -4.81
N ILE A 456 -2.39 -33.31 -5.41
CA ILE A 456 -1.54 -32.22 -4.91
C ILE A 456 -2.43 -31.01 -4.62
N GLN A 457 -2.17 -30.26 -3.54
CA GLN A 457 -2.89 -29.01 -3.32
C GLN A 457 -2.66 -28.03 -4.49
N ARG A 458 -3.71 -27.36 -4.93
CA ARG A 458 -3.67 -26.51 -6.12
C ARG A 458 -2.80 -25.27 -5.93
N ARG A 459 -2.81 -24.66 -4.75
CA ARG A 459 -2.10 -23.41 -4.48
C ARG A 459 -0.79 -23.66 -3.76
N CYS A 460 0.28 -22.99 -4.20
CA CYS A 460 1.60 -23.07 -3.57
C CYS A 460 1.55 -22.61 -2.10
N PRO A 461 2.11 -23.37 -1.14
CA PRO A 461 2.15 -23.00 0.28
C PRO A 461 2.86 -21.67 0.59
N HIS A 462 3.65 -21.12 -0.34
CA HIS A 462 4.37 -19.85 -0.19
C HIS A 462 3.45 -18.62 -0.36
N LEU A 463 3.03 -18.31 -1.59
CA LEU A 463 2.20 -17.15 -1.95
C LEU A 463 1.06 -17.55 -2.89
N LYS A 464 0.56 -18.78 -2.76
CA LYS A 464 -0.65 -19.27 -3.45
C LYS A 464 -0.61 -19.16 -4.98
N ALA A 465 0.57 -19.24 -5.60
CA ALA A 465 0.68 -19.46 -7.04
C ALA A 465 -0.12 -20.72 -7.45
N ASP A 466 -0.87 -20.66 -8.56
CA ASP A 466 -1.65 -21.80 -9.06
C ASP A 466 -0.69 -22.87 -9.62
N LEU A 467 -0.46 -23.95 -8.88
CA LEU A 467 0.46 -25.01 -9.26
C LEU A 467 -0.03 -25.82 -10.47
N THR A 468 -1.30 -25.74 -10.84
CA THR A 468 -1.76 -26.32 -12.12
C THR A 468 -1.21 -25.55 -13.32
N ARG A 469 -0.76 -24.30 -13.12
CA ARG A 469 -0.23 -23.42 -14.17
C ARG A 469 1.27 -23.20 -14.04
N PHE A 470 1.74 -23.07 -12.79
CA PHE A 470 3.11 -22.69 -12.45
C PHE A 470 3.86 -23.80 -11.70
N GLY A 471 3.29 -24.99 -11.57
CA GLY A 471 3.97 -26.16 -11.04
C GLY A 471 4.68 -26.91 -12.14
N LYS A 472 6.00 -27.06 -12.04
CA LYS A 472 6.78 -27.95 -12.90
C LYS A 472 7.26 -29.14 -12.06
N ILE A 473 6.95 -30.36 -12.49
CA ILE A 473 7.32 -31.59 -11.78
C ILE A 473 8.42 -32.30 -12.57
N GLU A 474 9.60 -32.44 -11.99
CA GLU A 474 10.75 -33.17 -12.52
C GLU A 474 11.36 -34.03 -11.40
N ASP A 475 11.66 -35.30 -11.68
CA ASP A 475 12.28 -36.25 -10.74
C ASP A 475 11.64 -36.31 -9.34
N GLY A 476 10.31 -36.18 -9.26
CA GLY A 476 9.55 -36.24 -7.99
C GLY A 476 9.56 -34.94 -7.18
N VAL A 477 10.14 -33.86 -7.71
CA VAL A 477 10.15 -32.53 -7.10
C VAL A 477 9.22 -31.60 -7.88
N LEU A 478 8.28 -30.98 -7.16
CA LEU A 478 7.45 -29.91 -7.68
C LEU A 478 8.14 -28.58 -7.43
N THR A 479 8.47 -27.86 -8.51
CA THR A 479 8.98 -26.48 -8.47
C THR A 479 7.86 -25.51 -8.83
N CYS A 480 7.57 -24.57 -7.95
CA CYS A 480 6.73 -23.40 -8.23
C CYS A 480 7.54 -22.40 -9.06
N THR A 481 7.33 -22.35 -10.37
CA THR A 481 8.11 -21.54 -11.32
C THR A 481 7.93 -20.03 -11.13
N MET A 482 6.89 -19.61 -10.40
CA MET A 482 6.64 -18.20 -10.07
C MET A 482 7.61 -17.64 -9.02
N HIS A 483 8.02 -18.46 -8.05
CA HIS A 483 8.84 -18.01 -6.91
C HIS A 483 10.07 -18.88 -6.65
N GLY A 484 10.27 -19.96 -7.44
CA GLY A 484 11.41 -20.88 -7.34
C GLY A 484 11.34 -21.88 -6.19
N TRP A 485 10.23 -21.95 -5.45
CA TRP A 485 10.09 -22.85 -4.30
C TRP A 485 9.92 -24.31 -4.74
N GLN A 486 10.68 -25.21 -4.13
CA GLN A 486 10.74 -26.62 -4.48
C GLN A 486 10.20 -27.50 -3.35
N PHE A 487 9.44 -28.54 -3.71
CA PHE A 487 8.80 -29.45 -2.77
C PHE A 487 8.94 -30.89 -3.24
N GLU A 488 9.35 -31.79 -2.36
CA GLU A 488 9.37 -33.22 -2.62
C GLU A 488 7.94 -33.80 -2.54
N LEU A 489 7.44 -34.40 -3.63
CA LEU A 489 6.06 -34.88 -3.70
C LEU A 489 5.78 -36.08 -2.78
N ALA A 490 6.78 -36.92 -2.53
CA ALA A 490 6.61 -38.13 -1.72
C ALA A 490 6.32 -37.82 -0.24
N THR A 491 6.85 -36.71 0.28
CA THR A 491 6.78 -36.35 1.70
C THR A 491 6.09 -35.02 1.96
N GLY A 492 5.91 -34.20 0.93
CA GLY A 492 5.43 -32.83 1.07
C GLY A 492 6.47 -31.85 1.63
N LYS A 493 7.71 -32.30 1.86
CA LYS A 493 8.78 -31.48 2.42
C LYS A 493 9.15 -30.35 1.45
N CYS A 494 9.18 -29.12 1.95
CA CYS A 494 9.78 -28.00 1.22
C CYS A 494 11.31 -28.14 1.24
N LEU A 495 11.90 -28.10 0.05
CA LEU A 495 13.35 -28.17 -0.16
C LEU A 495 14.00 -26.77 -0.13
N THR A 496 13.18 -25.72 -0.13
CA THR A 496 13.61 -24.31 -0.12
C THR A 496 13.61 -23.69 1.28
N SER A 497 12.73 -24.14 2.19
CA SER A 497 12.61 -23.62 3.57
C SER A 497 11.95 -24.65 4.49
N ASP A 498 12.28 -24.64 5.79
CA ASP A 498 11.81 -25.64 6.76
C ASP A 498 10.42 -25.34 7.37
N ASP A 499 9.89 -24.12 7.16
CA ASP A 499 8.66 -23.62 7.79
C ASP A 499 7.36 -23.91 7.00
N ARG A 500 7.46 -24.51 5.80
CA ARG A 500 6.30 -24.79 4.94
C ARG A 500 6.28 -26.24 4.44
N LYS A 501 5.07 -26.75 4.20
CA LYS A 501 4.83 -28.07 3.60
C LYS A 501 3.80 -28.00 2.49
N LEU A 502 3.99 -28.83 1.46
CA LEU A 502 3.03 -29.08 0.39
C LEU A 502 2.22 -30.32 0.73
N TYR A 503 0.90 -30.25 0.66
CA TYR A 503 0.07 -31.45 0.66
C TYR A 503 0.17 -32.13 -0.71
N ALA A 504 0.69 -33.35 -0.71
CA ALA A 504 0.70 -34.25 -1.85
C ALA A 504 0.45 -35.68 -1.36
N GLN A 505 -0.43 -36.41 -2.04
CA GLN A 505 -0.79 -37.78 -1.71
C GLN A 505 -0.75 -38.65 -2.95
N ARG A 506 -0.06 -39.79 -2.89
CA ARG A 506 0.04 -40.71 -4.04
C ARG A 506 -1.30 -41.41 -4.32
N LEU A 507 -1.66 -41.49 -5.58
CA LEU A 507 -2.87 -42.17 -6.07
C LEU A 507 -2.53 -43.61 -6.50
N SER A 508 -3.46 -44.54 -6.31
CA SER A 508 -3.39 -45.92 -6.84
C SER A 508 -3.81 -45.97 -8.33
N GLU A 509 -3.60 -47.12 -8.98
CA GLU A 509 -3.83 -47.32 -10.43
C GLU A 509 -5.29 -47.10 -10.87
N ASP A 510 -6.23 -47.10 -9.92
CA ASP A 510 -7.66 -46.83 -10.12
C ASP A 510 -8.08 -45.38 -9.82
N GLY A 511 -7.11 -44.48 -9.57
CA GLY A 511 -7.36 -43.07 -9.27
C GLY A 511 -7.87 -42.79 -7.86
N THR A 512 -7.91 -43.80 -6.98
CA THR A 512 -8.24 -43.61 -5.57
C THR A 512 -6.99 -43.28 -4.76
N PRO A 513 -7.09 -42.61 -3.60
CA PRO A 513 -5.93 -42.43 -2.72
C PRO A 513 -5.43 -43.79 -2.26
N ALA A 514 -4.15 -44.11 -2.51
CA ALA A 514 -3.58 -45.40 -2.12
C ALA A 514 -3.64 -45.54 -0.59
N THR A 515 -4.51 -46.41 -0.07
CA THR A 515 -4.65 -46.59 1.38
C THR A 515 -3.57 -47.51 1.93
N SER A 516 -2.69 -46.97 2.79
CA SER A 516 -2.41 -47.56 4.10
C SER A 516 -1.48 -46.65 4.94
N GLU A 517 -1.93 -46.36 6.17
CA GLU A 517 -1.17 -45.86 7.35
C GLU A 517 -0.49 -44.48 7.17
N GLU A 518 -0.86 -43.38 7.83
CA GLU A 518 -1.69 -43.06 8.98
C GLU A 518 -2.78 -42.07 8.51
N GLN A 519 -3.89 -41.98 9.22
CA GLN A 519 -4.60 -40.69 9.22
C GLN A 519 -3.55 -39.65 9.61
N GLN A 520 -3.18 -38.74 8.70
CA GLN A 520 -2.61 -37.46 9.11
C GLN A 520 -3.71 -36.77 9.90
N GLU A 521 -3.86 -37.16 11.18
CA GLU A 521 -4.33 -36.25 12.19
C GLU A 521 -3.57 -34.96 11.94
N TRP A 522 -4.31 -33.86 11.85
CA TRP A 522 -3.74 -32.57 12.13
C TRP A 522 -2.99 -32.70 13.45
N VAL A 523 -1.68 -32.84 13.38
CA VAL A 523 -0.83 -32.87 14.56
C VAL A 523 -1.02 -31.50 15.17
N ARG A 524 -1.90 -31.41 16.17
CA ARG A 524 -1.79 -30.37 17.19
C ARG A 524 -0.32 -30.37 17.58
N PRO A 525 0.39 -29.23 17.49
CA PRO A 525 1.78 -29.19 17.88
C PRO A 525 1.90 -29.84 19.26
N PRO A 526 2.87 -30.75 19.48
CA PRO A 526 2.97 -31.45 20.75
C PRO A 526 2.98 -30.39 21.83
N ALA A 527 2.06 -30.52 22.80
CA ALA A 527 2.07 -29.67 23.97
C ALA A 527 3.48 -29.68 24.52
N ALA A 528 4.19 -28.56 24.38
CA ALA A 528 5.51 -28.42 24.94
C ALA A 528 5.36 -28.67 26.44
N LYS A 529 5.93 -29.77 26.93
CA LYS A 529 6.07 -30.00 28.37
C LYS A 529 6.92 -28.86 28.91
N CYS A 530 6.26 -27.80 29.35
CA CYS A 530 6.85 -26.79 30.21
C CYS A 530 7.41 -27.55 31.42
N LYS A 531 8.74 -27.50 31.61
CA LYS A 531 9.42 -28.15 32.74
C LYS A 531 9.00 -27.59 34.11
N HIS A 532 8.00 -26.71 34.20
CA HIS A 532 7.61 -25.98 35.41
C HIS A 532 6.14 -26.11 35.82
N CYS A 533 5.30 -26.92 35.14
CA CYS A 533 3.88 -27.04 35.52
C CYS A 533 3.53 -28.41 36.15
N TRP A 534 3.25 -28.41 37.45
CA TRP A 534 2.86 -29.57 38.27
C TRP A 534 1.34 -29.78 38.29
N TYR A 535 0.76 -30.18 37.16
CA TYR A 535 -0.66 -30.58 37.15
C TYR A 535 -0.83 -32.02 36.65
N VAL A 536 -1.36 -32.88 37.52
CA VAL A 536 -1.68 -34.29 37.21
C VAL A 536 -3.20 -34.46 37.38
N PRO A 537 -3.98 -34.62 36.30
CA PRO A 537 -5.41 -34.90 36.40
C PRO A 537 -5.63 -36.33 36.92
N SER A 538 -6.58 -36.48 37.85
CA SER A 538 -6.95 -37.75 38.47
C SER A 538 -7.50 -38.77 37.47
N LYS A 539 -7.01 -40.01 37.55
CA LYS A 539 -7.51 -41.15 36.78
C LYS A 539 -8.93 -41.52 37.22
N GLU A 540 -9.92 -41.27 36.37
CA GLU A 540 -11.20 -41.99 36.47
C GLU A 540 -11.05 -43.39 35.87
N LYS A 541 -11.52 -44.37 36.66
CA LYS A 541 -11.49 -45.79 36.35
C LYS A 541 -12.59 -46.12 35.34
N LYS A 542 -12.21 -46.89 34.32
CA LYS A 542 -13.12 -47.60 33.43
C LYS A 542 -14.09 -48.49 34.22
N ALA A 543 -15.37 -48.39 33.91
CA ALA A 543 -16.29 -49.51 33.76
C ALA A 543 -17.19 -49.20 32.57
#